data_AF-A0A800C7J6-F1
#
_entry.id   AF-A0A800C7J6-F1
#
_cell.length_a   1.000
_cell.length_b   1.000
_cell.length_c   1.000
_cell.angle_alpha   90.00
_cell.angle_beta   90.00
_cell.angle_gamma   90.00
#
_symmetry.space_group_name_H-M   'P 1'
#
loop_
_entity.id
_entity.type
_entity.pdbx_description
1 polymer ?
#
loop_
_entity_poly.entity_id
_entity_poly.type
_entity_poly.pdbx_seq_one_letter_code
_entity_poly.pdbx_strand_id
1 'polypeptide(L)' 'MDQQNLLNVGFGSTVVADRVVAILSPNSAPMKRL' A
#
# COMPACT_ATOMS: atom_id res chain seq x y z
N MET A 1 23.58 -1.36 -4.61
CA MET A 1 22.34 -1.75 -5.30
C MET A 1 21.28 -1.78 -4.23
N ASP A 2 20.40 -0.79 -4.21
CA ASP A 2 19.40 -0.70 -3.13
C ASP A 2 18.35 -1.78 -3.34
N GLN A 3 18.25 -2.68 -2.35
CA GLN A 3 17.24 -3.72 -2.31
C GLN A 3 15.87 -3.03 -2.22
N GLN A 4 15.08 -3.12 -3.29
CA GLN A 4 13.74 -2.56 -3.30
C GLN A 4 12.88 -3.29 -2.27
N ASN A 5 12.48 -2.57 -1.22
CA ASN A 5 11.65 -3.14 -0.18
C ASN A 5 10.20 -3.23 -0.68
N LEU A 6 9.60 -4.40 -0.57
CA LEU A 6 8.31 -4.73 -1.15
C LEU A 6 7.28 -4.93 -0.05
N LEU A 7 6.11 -4.30 -0.19
CA LEU A 7 4.99 -4.42 0.73
C LEU A 7 3.87 -5.26 0.11
N ASN A 8 3.52 -6.37 0.76
CA ASN A 8 2.36 -7.18 0.40
C ASN A 8 1.07 -6.46 0.86
N VAL A 9 0.13 -6.27 -0.07
CA VAL A 9 -1.16 -5.60 0.19
C VAL A 9 -2.35 -6.55 0.12
N GLY A 10 -2.10 -7.85 0.03
CA GLY A 10 -3.10 -8.92 -0.12
C GLY A 10 -3.39 -9.31 -1.57
N PHE A 11 -4.17 -10.37 -1.77
CA PHE A 11 -4.59 -10.87 -3.10
C PHE A 11 -3.45 -11.11 -4.11
N GLY A 12 -2.28 -11.54 -3.63
CA GLY A 12 -1.10 -11.74 -4.48
C GLY A 12 -0.49 -10.43 -5.03
N SER A 13 -0.95 -9.27 -4.56
CA SER A 13 -0.48 -7.95 -4.98
C SER A 13 0.61 -7.43 -4.05
N THR A 14 1.61 -6.77 -4.64
CA THR A 14 2.75 -6.20 -3.93
C THR A 14 3.08 -4.82 -4.49
N VAL A 15 3.46 -3.88 -3.63
CA VAL A 15 3.85 -2.51 -4.01
C VAL A 15 5.25 -2.18 -3.49
N VAL A 16 5.92 -1.21 -4.13
CA VAL A 16 7.20 -0.69 -3.63
C VAL A 16 6.94 0.12 -2.36
N ALA A 17 7.59 -0.23 -1.26
CA ALA A 17 7.36 0.38 0.05
C ALA A 17 7.56 1.91 0.01
N ASP A 18 8.58 2.38 -0.71
CA ASP A 18 8.90 3.81 -0.84
C ASP A 18 7.81 4.63 -1.56
N ARG A 19 6.86 3.98 -2.25
CA ARG A 19 5.73 4.66 -2.90
C ARG A 19 4.50 4.79 -1.99
N VAL A 20 4.54 4.23 -0.77
CA VAL A 20 3.43 4.25 0.18
C VAL A 20 3.50 5.53 1.01
N VAL A 21 2.47 6.38 0.89
CA VAL A 21 2.40 7.66 1.63
C VAL A 21 1.69 7.51 2.98
N ALA A 22 0.68 6.64 3.07
CA ALA A 22 -0.05 6.37 4.30
C ALA A 22 -0.75 4.99 4.25
N ILE A 23 -0.90 4.35 5.42
CA ILE A 23 -1.76 3.17 5.62
C ILE A 23 -2.93 3.61 6.49
N LEU A 24 -4.14 3.45 5.98
CA LEU A 24 -5.37 3.96 6.60
C LEU A 24 -6.29 2.81 7.00
N SER A 25 -7.10 3.02 8.03
CA SER A 25 -8.18 2.11 8.37
C SER A 25 -9.25 2.10 7.25
N PRO A 26 -10.00 0.99 7.05
CA PRO A 26 -11.03 0.90 6.01
C PRO A 26 -12.11 1.99 6.11
N ASN A 27 -12.45 2.44 7.33
CA ASN A 27 -13.45 3.50 7.54
C ASN A 27 -13.00 4.88 7.03
N SER A 28 -11.68 5.11 7.00
CA SER A 28 -11.04 6.32 6.48
C SER A 28 -10.54 6.17 5.04
N ALA A 29 -10.77 5.03 4.39
CA ALA A 29 -10.23 4.76 3.06
C ALA A 29 -10.89 5.65 1.99
N PRO A 30 -10.10 6.35 1.15
CA PRO A 30 -10.63 7.22 0.09
C PRO A 30 -11.56 6.49 -0.89
N MET A 31 -11.28 5.21 -1.19
CA MET A 31 -12.08 4.39 -2.09
C MET A 31 -13.53 4.22 -1.65
N LYS A 32 -13.85 4.35 -0.36
CA LYS A 32 -15.24 4.25 0.13
C LYS A 32 -16.09 5.49 -0.22
N ARG A 33 -15.47 6.54 -0.75
CA ARG A 33 -16.09 7.84 -1.07
C ARG A 33 -16.23 8.09 -2.58
N LEU A 34 -15.83 7.13 -3.41
CA LEU A 34 -16.06 7.10 -4.85
C LEU A 34 -17.21 6.16 -5.15
#